data_AF-A0A7X9J9V0-F1
#
_entry.id   AF-A0A7X9J9V0-F1
#
_cell.length_a   1.000
_cell.length_b   1.000
_cell.length_c   1.000
_cell.angle_alpha   90.00
_cell.angle_beta   90.00
_cell.angle_gamma   90.00
#
_symmetry.space_group_name_H-M   'P 1'
#
loop_
_entity.id
_entity.type
_entity.pdbx_description
1 polymer ?
#
loop_
_entity_poly.entity_id
_entity_poly.type
_entity_poly.pdbx_seq_one_letter_code
_entity_poly.pdbx_strand_id
1 'polypeptide(L)'
;MKKKTLWTKVLAVAGTVLLWLPIAATLITAIIGSISARTFLFDYLMPAELFPLAFVGAGLLLWASFRAKLLVRPISWGLDAVIGLPVAAQLIAIFTGLANGDVARGGWQEILVTTLIGLYGLAIIATGILGIQLCQKLFKKA
;
A
#
# COMPACT_ATOMS: atom_id res chain seq x y z
N MET A 1 -13.42 25.20 17.15
CA MET A 1 -13.27 24.84 15.71
C MET A 1 -11.83 24.48 15.32
N LYS A 2 -10.78 25.16 15.82
CA LYS A 2 -9.35 24.89 15.51
C LYS A 2 -8.83 23.46 15.84
N LYS A 3 -9.26 22.82 16.93
CA LYS A 3 -8.79 21.47 17.31
C LYS A 3 -9.24 20.38 16.34
N LYS A 4 -10.49 20.45 15.84
CA LYS A 4 -11.04 19.46 14.90
C LYS A 4 -10.27 19.43 13.57
N THR A 5 -9.80 20.59 13.10
CA THR A 5 -8.95 20.70 11.91
C THR A 5 -7.55 20.15 12.14
N LEU A 6 -6.98 20.31 13.34
CA LEU A 6 -5.66 19.80 13.69
C LEU A 6 -5.64 18.27 13.74
N TRP A 7 -6.65 17.65 14.36
CA TRP A 7 -6.80 16.19 14.39
C TRP A 7 -6.92 15.56 12.98
N THR A 8 -7.63 16.21 12.06
CA THR A 8 -7.76 15.70 10.67
C THR A 8 -6.43 15.80 9.91
N LYS A 9 -5.65 16.86 10.15
CA LYS A 9 -4.30 17.02 9.57
C LYS A 9 -3.34 15.93 10.07
N VAL A 10 -3.30 15.68 11.37
CA VAL A 10 -2.46 14.61 11.95
C VAL A 10 -2.83 13.26 11.36
N LEU A 11 -4.13 12.95 11.23
CA LEU A 11 -4.60 11.69 10.66
C LEU A 11 -4.17 11.53 9.19
N ALA A 12 -4.27 12.60 8.40
CA ALA A 12 -3.86 12.59 7.00
C ALA A 12 -2.34 12.40 6.84
N VAL A 13 -1.53 13.10 7.66
CA VAL A 13 -0.06 12.97 7.64
C VAL A 13 0.35 11.57 8.09
N ALA A 14 -0.17 11.08 9.22
CA ALA A 14 0.14 9.75 9.73
C ALA A 14 -0.25 8.66 8.72
N GLY A 15 -1.45 8.74 8.14
CA GLY A 15 -1.90 7.79 7.11
C GLY A 15 -1.01 7.79 5.86
N THR A 16 -0.57 8.97 5.42
CA THR A 16 0.34 9.12 4.28
C THR A 16 1.70 8.50 4.58
N VAL A 17 2.28 8.79 5.75
CA VAL A 17 3.59 8.24 6.15
C VAL A 17 3.52 6.71 6.23
N LEU A 18 2.48 6.16 6.84
CA LEU A 18 2.31 4.70 6.96
C LEU A 18 2.20 4.00 5.60
N LEU A 19 1.57 4.61 4.59
CA LEU A 19 1.50 4.06 3.24
C LEU A 19 2.85 4.12 2.50
N TRP A 20 3.69 5.11 2.79
CA TRP A 20 5.02 5.19 2.20
C TRP A 20 6.03 4.24 2.86
N LEU A 21 5.81 3.81 4.10
CA LEU A 21 6.73 2.91 4.81
C LEU A 21 6.97 1.58 4.08
N PRO A 22 5.97 0.82 3.60
CA PRO A 22 6.20 -0.41 2.84
C PRO A 22 7.04 -0.20 1.58
N ILE A 23 6.83 0.92 0.87
CA ILE A 23 7.58 1.28 -0.34
C ILE A 23 9.01 1.72 -0.01
N ALA A 24 9.18 2.46 1.09
CA ALA A 24 10.50 2.84 1.57
C ALA A 24 11.28 1.60 2.02
N ALA A 25 10.63 0.69 2.74
CA ALA A 25 11.23 -0.55 3.20
C ALA A 25 11.75 -1.38 2.02
N THR A 26 10.92 -1.62 0.99
CA THR A 26 11.35 -2.36 -0.21
C THR A 26 12.55 -1.73 -0.90
N LEU A 27 12.54 -0.42 -1.09
CA LEU A 27 13.64 0.26 -1.76
C LEU A 27 14.92 0.24 -0.92
N ILE A 28 14.83 0.49 0.39
CA ILE A 28 15.98 0.50 1.29
C ILE A 28 16.61 -0.89 1.37
N THR A 29 15.80 -1.94 1.56
CA THR A 29 16.31 -3.31 1.64
C THR A 29 16.87 -3.79 0.30
N ALA A 30 16.23 -3.42 -0.82
CA ALA A 30 16.75 -3.71 -2.15
C ALA A 30 18.12 -3.06 -2.37
N ILE A 31 18.30 -1.79 -2.00
CA ILE A 31 19.58 -1.07 -2.15
C ILE A 31 20.67 -1.70 -1.28
N ILE A 32 20.41 -1.84 0.03
CA ILE A 32 21.39 -2.37 0.98
C ILE A 32 21.75 -3.82 0.63
N GLY A 33 20.74 -4.65 0.38
CA GLY A 33 20.91 -6.05 0.00
C GLY A 33 21.68 -6.20 -1.30
N SER A 34 21.38 -5.37 -2.30
CA SER A 34 22.08 -5.42 -3.58
C SER A 34 23.56 -5.04 -3.48
N ILE A 35 23.87 -4.00 -2.70
CA ILE A 35 25.26 -3.57 -2.46
C ILE A 35 26.03 -4.66 -1.71
N SER A 36 25.42 -5.23 -0.66
CA SER A 36 26.03 -6.27 0.15
C SER A 36 26.28 -7.56 -0.64
N ALA A 37 25.33 -7.96 -1.48
CA ALA A 37 25.41 -9.19 -2.26
C ALA A 37 26.13 -9.05 -3.60
N ARG A 38 26.45 -7.81 -4.02
CA ARG A 38 26.99 -7.47 -5.36
C ARG A 38 26.14 -8.01 -6.53
N THR A 39 24.86 -8.26 -6.27
CA THR A 39 23.87 -8.70 -7.25
C THR A 39 22.59 -7.92 -7.01
N PHE A 40 21.77 -7.73 -8.04
CA PHE A 40 20.49 -7.07 -7.87
C PHE A 40 19.53 -7.97 -7.08
N LEU A 41 19.15 -7.52 -5.89
CA LEU A 41 18.16 -8.15 -5.02
C LEU A 41 17.00 -7.18 -4.83
N PHE A 42 15.81 -7.61 -5.24
CA PHE A 42 14.59 -6.83 -5.07
C PHE A 42 13.50 -7.72 -4.49
N ASP A 43 13.14 -7.45 -3.25
CA ASP A 43 12.05 -8.15 -2.58
C ASP A 43 10.72 -7.47 -2.94
N TYR A 44 10.06 -8.00 -3.95
CA TYR A 44 8.77 -7.49 -4.41
C TYR A 44 7.59 -7.93 -3.52
N LEU A 45 7.79 -8.87 -2.58
CA LEU A 45 6.75 -9.36 -1.67
C LEU A 45 6.69 -8.56 -0.38
N MET A 46 7.78 -7.92 0.03
CA MET A 46 7.87 -7.09 1.24
C MET A 46 6.75 -6.04 1.41
N PRO A 47 6.18 -5.38 0.36
CA PRO A 47 5.03 -4.51 0.57
C PRO A 47 3.83 -5.26 1.14
N ALA A 48 3.61 -6.50 0.69
CA ALA A 48 2.51 -7.35 1.14
C ALA A 48 2.77 -7.92 2.55
N GLU A 49 4.03 -8.16 2.94
CA GLU A 49 4.38 -8.50 4.32
C GLU A 49 4.06 -7.36 5.29
N LEU A 50 4.29 -6.13 4.84
CA LEU A 50 3.97 -4.90 5.57
C LEU A 50 2.52 -4.43 5.33
N PHE A 51 1.65 -5.31 4.83
CA PHE A 51 0.23 -5.04 4.60
C PHE A 51 -0.48 -4.38 5.79
N PRO A 52 -0.27 -4.79 7.08
CA PRO A 52 -0.92 -4.13 8.20
C PRO A 52 -0.64 -2.62 8.28
N LEU A 53 0.57 -2.18 7.91
CA LEU A 53 0.92 -0.76 7.88
C LEU A 53 0.17 -0.04 6.74
N ALA A 54 0.13 -0.63 5.55
CA ALA A 54 -0.60 -0.08 4.41
C ALA A 54 -2.11 0.02 4.69
N PHE A 55 -2.69 -1.02 5.31
CA PHE A 55 -4.10 -1.09 5.69
C PHE A 55 -4.45 0.01 6.70
N VAL A 56 -3.68 0.12 7.80
CA VAL A 56 -3.88 1.18 8.79
C VAL A 56 -3.68 2.56 8.15
N GLY A 57 -2.65 2.74 7.33
CA GLY A 57 -2.39 3.99 6.63
C GLY A 57 -3.55 4.45 5.74
N ALA A 58 -4.05 3.55 4.89
CA ALA A 58 -5.20 3.82 4.02
C ALA A 58 -6.49 4.06 4.82
N GLY A 59 -6.72 3.32 5.91
CA GLY A 59 -7.85 3.54 6.81
C GLY A 59 -7.83 4.92 7.48
N LEU A 60 -6.66 5.36 7.94
CA LEU A 60 -6.47 6.71 8.49
C LEU A 60 -6.73 7.80 7.44
N LEU A 61 -6.26 7.61 6.20
CA LEU A 61 -6.55 8.54 5.10
C LEU A 61 -8.03 8.59 4.78
N LEU A 62 -8.71 7.45 4.71
CA LEU A 62 -10.14 7.39 4.43
C LEU A 62 -10.92 8.13 5.50
N TRP A 63 -10.62 7.90 6.78
CA TRP A 63 -11.22 8.63 7.89
C TRP A 63 -10.97 10.14 7.77
N ALA A 64 -9.72 10.54 7.50
CA ALA A 64 -9.37 11.95 7.33
C ALA A 64 -10.15 12.59 6.18
N SER A 65 -10.28 11.87 5.05
CA SER A 65 -11.04 12.29 3.87
C SER A 65 -12.52 12.51 4.20
N PHE A 66 -13.14 11.60 4.97
CA PHE A 66 -14.54 11.68 5.37
C PHE A 66 -14.80 12.87 6.28
N ARG A 67 -13.92 13.10 7.27
CA ARG A 67 -14.01 14.28 8.15
C ARG A 67 -13.85 15.60 7.39
N ALA A 68 -13.01 15.61 6.37
CA ALA A 68 -12.75 16.78 5.53
C ALA A 68 -13.76 16.96 4.39
N LYS A 69 -14.53 15.91 4.05
CA LYS A 69 -15.33 15.79 2.82
C LYS A 69 -14.51 16.07 1.55
N LEU A 70 -13.25 15.64 1.51
CA LEU A 70 -12.31 15.84 0.41
C LEU A 70 -11.72 14.51 -0.03
N LEU A 71 -11.68 14.23 -1.33
CA LEU A 71 -11.03 13.03 -1.90
C LEU A 71 -11.55 11.68 -1.36
N VAL A 72 -12.77 11.63 -0.81
CA VAL A 72 -13.36 10.40 -0.24
C VAL A 72 -13.43 9.26 -1.25
N ARG A 73 -14.01 9.52 -2.42
CA ARG A 73 -14.17 8.51 -3.48
C ARG A 73 -12.85 7.92 -3.95
N PRO A 74 -11.82 8.71 -4.36
CA PRO A 74 -10.56 8.13 -4.80
C PRO A 74 -9.79 7.43 -3.67
N ILE A 75 -9.87 7.92 -2.42
CA ILE A 75 -9.22 7.25 -1.28
C ILE A 75 -9.94 5.94 -0.91
N SER A 76 -11.27 5.86 -1.05
CA SER A 76 -12.03 4.62 -0.88
C SER A 76 -11.56 3.57 -1.87
N TRP A 77 -11.50 3.91 -3.17
CA TRP A 77 -10.98 2.99 -4.19
C TRP A 77 -9.53 2.56 -3.91
N GLY A 78 -8.71 3.46 -3.37
CA GLY A 78 -7.36 3.14 -2.91
C GLY A 78 -7.35 2.11 -1.78
N LEU A 79 -8.19 2.27 -0.76
CA LEU A 79 -8.33 1.30 0.33
C LEU A 79 -8.85 -0.05 -0.16
N ASP A 80 -9.85 -0.05 -1.03
CA ASP A 80 -10.41 -1.26 -1.63
C ASP A 80 -9.34 -2.03 -2.42
N ALA A 81 -8.47 -1.31 -3.16
CA ALA A 81 -7.34 -1.92 -3.87
C ALA A 81 -6.25 -2.44 -2.91
N VAL A 82 -5.93 -1.68 -1.86
CA VAL A 82 -4.96 -2.09 -0.81
C VAL A 82 -5.39 -3.39 -0.14
N ILE A 83 -6.70 -3.63 0.05
CA ILE A 83 -7.22 -4.86 0.67
C ILE A 83 -7.44 -5.94 -0.39
N GLY A 84 -8.13 -5.62 -1.48
CA GLY A 84 -8.64 -6.58 -2.44
C GLY A 84 -7.54 -7.29 -3.23
N LEU A 85 -6.48 -6.58 -3.63
CA LEU A 85 -5.39 -7.16 -4.42
C LEU A 85 -4.59 -8.24 -3.66
N PRO A 86 -4.10 -7.99 -2.42
CA PRO A 86 -3.38 -9.03 -1.67
C PRO A 86 -4.31 -10.17 -1.25
N VAL A 87 -5.57 -9.90 -0.89
CA VAL A 87 -6.54 -10.97 -0.58
C VAL A 87 -6.79 -11.84 -1.81
N ALA A 88 -6.99 -11.25 -2.99
CA ALA A 88 -7.15 -11.99 -4.24
C ALA A 88 -5.90 -12.84 -4.56
N ALA A 89 -4.71 -12.25 -4.42
CA ALA A 89 -3.45 -12.95 -4.65
C ALA A 89 -3.31 -14.18 -3.74
N GLN A 90 -3.65 -14.03 -2.45
CA GLN A 90 -3.55 -15.09 -1.46
C GLN A 90 -4.59 -16.19 -1.66
N LEU A 91 -5.84 -15.83 -1.97
CA LEU A 91 -6.89 -16.81 -2.30
C LEU A 91 -6.53 -17.62 -3.55
N ILE A 92 -6.04 -16.97 -4.60
CA ILE A 92 -5.62 -17.66 -5.83
C ILE A 92 -4.45 -18.61 -5.51
N ALA A 93 -3.46 -18.17 -4.73
CA ALA A 93 -2.33 -19.01 -4.36
C ALA A 93 -2.77 -20.27 -3.58
N ILE A 94 -3.75 -20.14 -2.67
CA ILE A 94 -4.31 -21.25 -1.90
C ILE A 94 -5.09 -22.21 -2.81
N PHE A 95 -6.06 -21.70 -3.58
CA PHE A 95 -6.95 -22.55 -4.38
C PHE A 95 -6.25 -23.26 -5.54
N THR A 96 -5.15 -22.69 -6.04
CA THR A 96 -4.40 -23.30 -7.13
C THR A 96 -3.33 -24.28 -6.67
N GLY A 97 -3.13 -24.45 -5.35
CA GLY A 97 -2.04 -25.28 -4.81
C GLY A 97 -0.65 -24.63 -4.92
N LEU A 98 -0.56 -23.39 -5.43
CA LEU A 98 0.70 -22.63 -5.50
C LEU A 98 1.29 -22.40 -4.10
N ALA A 99 0.45 -22.18 -3.10
CA ALA A 99 0.86 -21.99 -1.71
C ALA A 99 1.43 -23.27 -1.07
N ASN A 100 1.02 -24.46 -1.55
CA ASN A 100 1.47 -25.75 -1.04
C ASN A 100 2.74 -26.27 -1.76
N GLY A 101 3.13 -25.64 -2.87
CA GLY A 101 4.19 -26.14 -3.74
C GLY A 101 3.75 -27.27 -4.67
N ASP A 102 2.44 -27.49 -4.81
CA ASP A 102 1.86 -28.53 -5.67
C ASP A 102 1.99 -28.20 -7.17
N VAL A 103 2.32 -26.94 -7.49
CA VAL A 103 2.48 -26.43 -8.85
C VAL A 103 3.93 -26.04 -9.09
N ALA A 104 4.47 -26.45 -10.24
CA ALA A 104 5.81 -26.07 -10.68
C ALA A 104 5.93 -24.53 -10.82
N ARG A 105 7.11 -24.01 -10.43
CA ARG A 105 7.47 -22.60 -10.68
C ARG A 105 7.38 -22.27 -12.17
N GLY A 106 6.95 -21.06 -12.48
CA GLY A 106 6.78 -20.52 -13.82
C GLY A 106 5.40 -20.75 -14.44
N GLY A 107 4.44 -21.32 -13.70
CA GLY A 107 3.06 -21.48 -14.15
C GLY A 107 2.30 -20.15 -14.27
N TRP A 108 1.17 -20.17 -14.98
CA TRP A 108 0.30 -19.00 -15.12
C TRP A 108 -0.21 -18.47 -13.75
N GLN A 109 -0.32 -19.36 -12.76
CA GLN A 109 -0.70 -19.04 -11.39
C GLN A 109 0.30 -18.09 -10.74
N GLU A 110 1.60 -18.37 -10.89
CA GLU A 110 2.68 -17.54 -10.34
C GLU A 110 2.70 -16.17 -11.03
N ILE A 111 2.54 -16.13 -12.35
CA ILE A 111 2.47 -14.88 -13.12
C ILE A 111 1.30 -14.02 -12.63
N LEU A 112 0.13 -14.64 -12.46
CA LEU A 112 -1.08 -13.95 -11.99
C LEU A 112 -0.86 -13.37 -10.58
N VAL A 113 -0.43 -14.20 -9.62
CA VAL A 113 -0.17 -13.76 -8.24
C VAL A 113 0.86 -12.65 -8.19
N THR A 114 1.98 -12.79 -8.91
CA THR A 114 3.03 -11.77 -8.99
C THR A 114 2.50 -10.47 -9.59
N THR A 115 1.65 -10.55 -10.62
CA THR A 115 1.00 -9.38 -11.23
C THR A 115 0.09 -8.67 -10.23
N LEU A 116 -0.71 -9.40 -9.45
CA LEU A 116 -1.58 -8.82 -8.41
C LEU A 116 -0.76 -8.11 -7.32
N ILE A 117 0.36 -8.69 -6.90
CA ILE A 117 1.27 -8.04 -5.94
C ILE A 117 1.93 -6.79 -6.55
N GLY A 118 2.32 -6.83 -7.82
CA GLY A 118 2.81 -5.64 -8.53
C GLY A 118 1.76 -4.51 -8.59
N LEU A 119 0.51 -4.86 -8.93
CA LEU A 119 -0.62 -3.92 -8.91
C LEU A 119 -0.90 -3.38 -7.50
N TYR A 120 -0.72 -4.20 -6.47
CA TYR A 120 -0.85 -3.78 -5.08
C TYR A 120 0.19 -2.72 -4.70
N GLY A 121 1.45 -2.89 -5.13
CA GLY A 121 2.48 -1.87 -4.98
C GLY A 121 2.09 -0.54 -5.64
N LEU A 122 1.54 -0.58 -6.86
CA LEU A 122 1.02 0.62 -7.54
C LEU A 122 -0.16 1.24 -6.80
N ALA A 123 -1.06 0.43 -6.24
CA ALA A 123 -2.19 0.91 -5.46
C ALA A 123 -1.75 1.63 -4.18
N ILE A 124 -0.73 1.13 -3.48
CA ILE A 124 -0.12 1.81 -2.33
C ILE A 124 0.43 3.17 -2.75
N ILE A 125 1.22 3.22 -3.82
CA ILE A 125 1.82 4.47 -4.32
C ILE A 125 0.74 5.49 -4.70
N ALA A 126 -0.26 5.07 -5.48
CA ALA A 126 -1.37 5.93 -5.88
C ALA A 126 -2.14 6.47 -4.66
N THR A 127 -2.42 5.62 -3.67
CA THR A 127 -3.10 6.02 -2.44
C THR A 127 -2.24 6.94 -1.58
N GLY A 128 -0.93 6.71 -1.52
CA GLY A 128 0.04 7.58 -0.86
C GLY A 128 0.10 8.98 -1.49
N ILE A 129 0.06 9.07 -2.82
CA ILE A 129 -0.03 10.35 -3.55
C ILE A 129 -1.34 11.07 -3.22
N LEU A 130 -2.47 10.36 -3.17
CA LEU A 130 -3.75 10.94 -2.73
C LEU A 130 -3.69 11.44 -1.29
N GLY A 131 -2.95 10.76 -0.41
CA GLY A 131 -2.65 11.23 0.95
C GLY A 131 -1.91 12.56 0.98
N ILE A 132 -0.88 12.72 0.15
CA ILE A 132 -0.16 13.99 -0.01
C ILE A 132 -1.11 15.10 -0.51
N GLN A 133 -1.92 14.82 -1.54
CA GLN A 133 -2.90 15.78 -2.06
C GLN A 133 -3.94 16.17 -1.01
N LEU A 134 -4.42 15.21 -0.20
CA LEU A 134 -5.34 15.47 0.91
C LEU A 134 -4.69 16.41 1.94
N CYS A 135 -3.43 16.14 2.32
CA CYS A 135 -2.66 17.01 3.20
C CYS A 135 -2.59 18.43 2.62
N GLN A 136 -2.13 18.59 1.38
CA GLN A 136 -2.01 19.90 0.73
C GLN A 136 -3.33 20.68 0.76
N LYS A 137 -4.46 20.05 0.45
CA LYS A 137 -5.79 20.69 0.50
C LYS A 137 -6.18 21.09 1.93
N LEU A 138 -5.87 20.25 2.92
CA LEU A 138 -6.15 20.53 4.33
C LEU A 138 -5.30 21.68 4.89
N PHE A 139 -4.05 21.84 4.42
CA PHE A 139 -3.17 22.93 4.84
C PHE A 139 -3.49 24.25 4.11
N LYS A 140 -3.86 24.22 2.83
CA LYS A 140 -4.27 25.43 2.08
C LYS A 140 -5.60 26.04 2.54
N LYS A 141 -6.50 25.24 3.13
CA LYS A 141 -7.82 25.68 3.61
C LYS A 141 -7.77 26.25 5.05
N ALA A 142 -6.62 26.23 5.70
CA ALA A 142 -6.44 26.66 7.09
C ALA A 142 -5.95 28.11 7.18
#